data_AF-A0A415CGK8-F1
#
_entry.id   AF-A0A415CGK8-F1
#
_cell.length_a   1.000
_cell.length_b   1.000
_cell.length_c   1.000
_cell.angle_alpha   90.00
_cell.angle_beta   90.00
_cell.angle_gamma   90.00
#
_symmetry.space_group_name_H-M   'P 1'
#
loop_
_entity.id
_entity.type
_entity.pdbx_description
1 polymer ?
#
loop_
_entity_poly.entity_id
_entity_poly.type
_entity_poly.pdbx_seq_one_letter_code
_entity_poly.pdbx_strand_id
1 'polypeptide(L)'
;MKKFRCKVCGYIYEGDELPADFVCPLCHKGVEVFEEVQEAPAAGGDNRLKGTKTAENLATAFAGESQARNKYTYFAEVARREGYEQLAEIFLSTARNEQEHARLWFDLLGGIGDTAANLQAAAEGENYEWTDMYAGFAKTAEEEGFPEIAAKFRLVAAIEKTHEERYRKLLNNVQMKQVFEKGEMTMWECRICGHIVVGNAAPDVCPVCHYAQSFFEVRKTNY
;
A
#
# COMPACT_ATOMS: atom_id res chain seq x y z
N MET A 1 25.04 11.63 -5.08
CA MET A 1 24.64 12.27 -3.81
C MET A 1 24.01 11.20 -2.94
N LYS A 2 24.60 10.90 -1.79
CA LYS A 2 24.07 9.91 -0.86
C LYS A 2 22.90 10.53 -0.06
N LYS A 3 22.09 9.66 0.53
CA LYS A 3 21.04 10.08 1.47
C LYS A 3 21.33 9.46 2.83
N PHE A 4 21.13 10.22 3.90
CA PHE A 4 21.30 9.77 5.28
C PHE A 4 20.01 10.02 6.05
N ARG A 5 19.45 8.99 6.67
CA ARG A 5 18.19 9.05 7.40
C ARG A 5 18.43 9.08 8.90
N CYS A 6 17.81 10.04 9.59
CA CYS A 6 17.76 10.06 11.05
C CYS A 6 16.83 8.95 11.56
N LYS A 7 17.35 7.98 12.32
CA LYS A 7 16.58 6.88 12.91
C LYS A 7 15.56 7.32 13.97
N VAL A 8 15.65 8.55 14.47
CA VAL A 8 14.76 9.08 15.51
C VAL A 8 13.52 9.76 14.93
N CYS A 9 13.69 10.60 13.90
CA CYS A 9 12.62 11.45 13.36
C CYS A 9 12.38 11.29 11.86
N GLY A 10 13.22 10.53 11.15
CA GLY A 10 13.09 10.32 9.72
C GLY A 10 13.64 11.44 8.82
N TYR A 11 14.25 12.50 9.38
CA TYR A 11 14.90 13.55 8.57
C TYR A 11 15.91 12.95 7.59
N ILE A 12 15.88 13.41 6.34
CA ILE A 12 16.80 12.99 5.27
C ILE A 12 17.79 14.12 4.99
N TYR A 13 19.07 13.84 5.20
CA TYR A 13 20.18 14.67 4.71
C TYR A 13 20.65 14.13 3.36
N GLU A 14 20.78 14.99 2.36
CA GLU A 14 21.32 14.63 1.05
C GLU A 14 22.68 15.31 0.84
N GLY A 15 23.72 14.52 0.60
CA GLY A 15 25.09 15.01 0.46
C GLY A 15 26.05 13.86 0.14
N ASP A 16 27.28 14.16 -0.24
CA ASP A 16 28.27 13.11 -0.53
C ASP A 16 28.74 12.41 0.76
N GLU A 17 28.81 13.14 1.87
CA GLU A 17 29.09 12.62 3.21
C GLU A 17 28.26 13.39 4.26
N LEU A 18 27.95 12.73 5.37
CA LEU A 18 27.31 13.34 6.53
C LEU A 18 28.39 14.01 7.41
N PRO A 19 28.39 15.35 7.57
CA PRO A 19 29.40 16.04 8.38
C PRO A 19 29.40 15.53 9.81
N ALA A 20 30.57 15.32 10.41
CA ALA A 20 30.71 14.71 11.74
C ALA A 20 30.05 15.54 12.88
N ASP A 21 29.89 16.84 12.66
CA ASP A 21 29.23 17.80 13.55
C ASP A 21 27.76 18.05 13.19
N PHE A 22 27.22 17.31 12.22
CA PHE A 22 25.84 17.49 11.80
C PHE A 22 24.86 17.15 12.94
N VAL A 23 23.96 18.10 13.20
CA VAL A 23 22.87 17.94 14.17
C VAL A 23 21.57 17.92 13.40
N CYS A 24 20.75 16.89 13.64
CA CYS A 24 19.44 16.79 13.02
C CYS A 24 18.62 18.06 13.29
N PRO A 25 18.11 18.77 12.27
CA PRO A 25 17.36 20.00 12.48
C PRO A 25 15.99 19.74 13.15
N LEU A 26 15.50 18.50 13.14
CA LEU A 26 14.18 18.15 13.66
C LEU A 26 14.21 17.63 15.10
N CYS A 27 15.16 16.75 15.44
CA CYS A 27 15.22 16.12 16.76
C CYS A 27 16.46 16.50 17.58
N HIS A 28 17.34 17.33 17.00
CA HIS A 28 18.56 17.83 17.64
C HIS A 28 19.53 16.74 18.13
N LYS A 29 19.43 15.52 17.60
CA LYS A 29 20.40 14.44 17.81
C LYS A 29 21.54 14.53 16.80
N GLY A 30 22.72 14.07 17.21
CA GLY A 30 23.91 14.14 16.38
C GLY A 30 23.94 13.03 15.33
N VAL A 31 25.05 12.94 14.62
CA VAL A 31 25.28 11.96 13.55
C VAL A 31 25.12 10.51 13.97
N GLU A 32 25.23 10.19 15.27
CA GLU A 32 25.16 8.82 15.80
C GLU A 32 23.80 8.13 15.54
N VAL A 33 22.76 8.92 15.31
CA VAL A 33 21.43 8.41 14.99
C VAL A 33 21.14 8.36 13.49
N PHE A 34 22.07 8.77 12.63
CA PHE A 34 21.90 8.70 11.19
C PHE A 34 22.41 7.37 10.63
N GLU A 35 21.78 6.93 9.55
CA GLU A 35 22.22 5.79 8.76
C GLU A 35 22.23 6.19 7.28
N GLU A 36 23.23 5.73 6.52
CA GLU A 36 23.22 5.87 5.07
C GLU A 36 22.05 5.06 4.50
N VAL A 37 21.19 5.71 3.73
CA VAL A 37 20.13 5.05 2.99
C VAL A 37 20.82 4.32 1.85
N GLN A 38 21.01 3.03 2.03
CA GLN A 38 21.34 2.16 0.91
C GLN A 38 20.14 2.18 -0.04
N GLU A 39 20.37 2.50 -1.31
CA GLU A 39 19.38 2.21 -2.34
C GLU A 39 19.08 0.72 -2.22
N ALA A 40 17.85 0.39 -1.82
CA ALA A 40 17.40 -1.00 -1.87
C ALA A 40 17.68 -1.50 -3.30
N PRO A 41 18.16 -2.76 -3.47
CA PRO A 41 18.25 -3.32 -4.80
C PRO A 41 16.94 -3.05 -5.51
N ALA A 42 17.03 -2.52 -6.73
CA ALA A 42 15.89 -2.08 -7.50
C ALA A 42 14.79 -3.14 -7.37
N ALA A 43 13.62 -2.69 -6.94
CA ALA A 43 12.41 -3.49 -6.90
C ALA A 43 12.31 -4.29 -8.20
N GLY A 44 12.51 -5.60 -8.11
CA GLY A 44 12.80 -6.42 -9.28
C GLY A 44 13.09 -7.83 -8.84
N GLY A 45 12.16 -8.74 -9.16
CA GLY A 45 12.24 -10.14 -8.77
C GLY A 45 13.49 -10.84 -9.28
N ASP A 46 13.68 -12.08 -8.85
CA ASP A 46 14.82 -12.87 -9.30
C ASP A 46 14.67 -13.25 -10.77
N ASN A 47 15.43 -12.58 -11.64
CA ASN A 47 15.42 -12.81 -13.09
C ASN A 47 15.66 -14.27 -13.48
N ARG A 48 16.31 -15.08 -12.62
CA ARG A 48 16.54 -16.52 -12.86
C ARG A 48 15.25 -17.33 -12.86
N LEU A 49 14.17 -16.80 -12.28
CA LEU A 49 12.87 -17.48 -12.19
C LEU A 49 12.06 -17.42 -13.49
N LYS A 50 12.36 -16.48 -14.39
CA LYS A 50 11.55 -16.24 -15.60
C LYS A 50 11.47 -17.51 -16.47
N GLY A 51 10.24 -17.97 -16.73
CA GLY A 51 9.96 -19.15 -17.55
C GLY A 51 10.26 -20.50 -16.87
N THR A 52 10.55 -20.51 -15.58
CA THR A 52 10.83 -21.75 -14.84
C THR A 52 9.57 -22.31 -14.19
N LYS A 53 9.55 -23.62 -13.94
CA LYS A 53 8.52 -24.26 -13.11
C LYS A 53 8.50 -23.72 -11.68
N THR A 54 9.64 -23.26 -11.17
CA THR A 54 9.75 -22.64 -9.84
C THR A 54 8.92 -21.35 -9.78
N ALA A 55 8.93 -20.51 -10.82
CA ALA A 55 8.08 -19.32 -10.84
C ALA A 55 6.58 -19.67 -10.80
N GLU A 56 6.15 -20.70 -11.53
CA GLU A 56 4.76 -21.18 -11.48
C GLU A 56 4.40 -21.69 -10.07
N ASN A 57 5.31 -22.43 -9.43
CA ASN A 57 5.11 -22.94 -8.06
C ASN A 57 5.02 -21.78 -7.05
N LEU A 58 5.85 -20.75 -7.20
CA LEU A 58 5.80 -19.54 -6.36
C LEU A 58 4.49 -18.77 -6.57
N ALA A 59 4.01 -18.63 -7.80
CA ALA A 59 2.73 -17.97 -8.09
C ALA A 59 1.55 -18.77 -7.50
N THR A 60 1.63 -20.10 -7.58
CA THR A 60 0.65 -21.01 -6.95
C THR A 60 0.67 -20.87 -5.43
N ALA A 61 1.87 -20.81 -4.82
CA ALA A 61 2.01 -20.60 -3.38
C ALA A 61 1.46 -19.23 -2.96
N PHE A 62 1.80 -18.16 -3.68
CA PHE A 62 1.25 -16.82 -3.44
C PHE A 62 -0.29 -16.80 -3.46
N ALA A 63 -0.90 -17.45 -4.46
CA ALA A 63 -2.36 -17.55 -4.53
C ALA A 63 -2.95 -18.36 -3.36
N GLY A 64 -2.29 -19.45 -2.97
CA GLY A 64 -2.70 -20.29 -1.82
C GLY A 64 -2.63 -19.54 -0.49
N GLU A 65 -1.50 -18.88 -0.21
CA GLU A 65 -1.29 -18.11 1.03
C GLU A 65 -2.24 -16.91 1.12
N SER A 66 -2.51 -16.24 -0.01
CA SER A 66 -3.47 -15.13 -0.08
C SER A 66 -4.90 -15.58 0.25
N GLN A 67 -5.31 -16.75 -0.26
CA GLN A 67 -6.59 -17.37 0.09
C GLN A 67 -6.63 -17.82 1.56
N ALA A 68 -5.53 -18.38 2.08
CA ALA A 68 -5.43 -18.83 3.47
C ALA A 68 -5.60 -17.65 4.44
N ARG A 69 -4.89 -16.54 4.23
CA ARG A 69 -5.04 -15.30 5.01
C ARG A 69 -6.51 -14.86 5.12
N ASN A 70 -7.21 -14.77 3.99
CA ASN A 70 -8.62 -14.32 3.97
C ASN A 70 -9.52 -15.31 4.70
N LYS A 71 -9.41 -16.62 4.42
CA LYS A 71 -10.19 -17.66 5.11
C LYS A 71 -9.99 -17.63 6.62
N TYR A 72 -8.75 -17.56 7.09
CA TYR A 72 -8.45 -17.55 8.52
C TYR A 72 -8.98 -16.30 9.22
N THR A 73 -8.95 -15.14 8.53
CA THR A 73 -9.59 -13.92 9.04
C THR A 73 -11.11 -14.13 9.21
N TYR A 74 -11.79 -14.75 8.24
CA TYR A 74 -13.22 -15.05 8.35
C TYR A 74 -13.52 -16.09 9.44
N PHE A 75 -12.66 -17.10 9.60
CA PHE A 75 -12.81 -18.12 10.65
C PHE A 75 -12.64 -17.53 12.05
N ALA A 76 -11.77 -16.53 12.21
CA ALA A 76 -11.65 -15.79 13.47
C ALA A 76 -12.96 -15.10 13.86
N GLU A 77 -13.71 -14.56 12.89
CA GLU A 77 -15.03 -13.97 13.18
C GLU A 77 -16.03 -15.01 13.67
N VAL A 78 -16.03 -16.21 13.08
CA VAL A 78 -16.88 -17.32 13.52
C VAL A 78 -16.49 -17.72 14.95
N ALA A 79 -15.20 -17.92 15.22
CA ALA A 79 -14.70 -18.27 16.54
C ALA A 79 -15.11 -17.23 17.61
N ARG A 80 -15.06 -15.92 17.30
CA ARG A 80 -15.57 -14.86 18.20
C ARG A 80 -17.06 -14.98 18.45
N ARG A 81 -17.87 -15.19 17.40
CA ARG A 81 -19.33 -15.34 17.55
C ARG A 81 -19.72 -16.54 18.42
N GLU A 82 -18.87 -17.57 18.44
CA GLU A 82 -19.05 -18.77 19.27
C GLU A 82 -18.43 -18.63 20.68
N GLY A 83 -17.79 -17.50 21.01
CA GLY A 83 -17.19 -17.23 22.31
C GLY A 83 -15.77 -17.79 22.50
N TYR A 84 -15.12 -18.23 21.42
CA TYR A 84 -13.78 -18.80 21.41
C TYR A 84 -12.70 -17.73 21.12
N GLU A 85 -12.54 -16.75 22.01
CA GLU A 85 -11.63 -15.62 21.80
C GLU A 85 -10.17 -16.03 21.56
N GLN A 86 -9.65 -17.01 22.31
CA GLN A 86 -8.27 -17.49 22.09
C GLN A 86 -8.10 -18.09 20.68
N LEU A 87 -9.10 -18.82 20.17
CA LEU A 87 -9.03 -19.44 18.85
C LEU A 87 -9.11 -18.37 17.76
N ALA A 88 -9.93 -17.33 17.95
CA ALA A 88 -9.97 -16.19 17.05
C ALA A 88 -8.62 -15.48 16.94
N GLU A 89 -7.95 -15.22 18.07
CA GLU A 89 -6.62 -14.59 18.06
C GLU A 89 -5.56 -15.49 17.42
N ILE A 90 -5.62 -16.81 17.61
CA ILE A 90 -4.75 -17.75 16.90
C ILE A 90 -4.98 -17.67 15.40
N PHE A 91 -6.24 -17.70 14.94
CA PHE A 91 -6.56 -17.56 13.51
C PHE A 91 -6.03 -16.24 12.92
N LEU A 92 -6.18 -15.11 13.64
CA LEU A 92 -5.67 -13.82 13.18
C LEU A 92 -4.13 -13.78 13.15
N SER A 93 -3.47 -14.37 14.15
CA SER A 93 -2.02 -14.52 14.15
C SER A 93 -1.55 -15.37 12.98
N THR A 94 -2.21 -16.49 12.70
CA THR A 94 -1.90 -17.35 11.54
C THR A 94 -2.16 -16.59 10.23
N ALA A 95 -3.28 -15.89 10.09
CA ALA A 95 -3.56 -15.06 8.91
C ALA A 95 -2.46 -14.02 8.66
N ARG A 96 -1.90 -13.43 9.73
CA ARG A 96 -0.77 -12.51 9.65
C ARG A 96 0.51 -13.21 9.19
N ASN A 97 0.74 -14.46 9.58
CA ASN A 97 1.88 -15.27 9.10
C ASN A 97 1.73 -15.60 7.61
N GLU A 98 0.54 -16.02 7.15
CA GLU A 98 0.30 -16.29 5.73
C GLU A 98 0.45 -15.04 4.86
N GLN A 99 0.15 -13.86 5.41
CA GLN A 99 0.46 -12.59 4.74
C GLN A 99 1.98 -12.41 4.51
N GLU A 100 2.84 -12.77 5.47
CA GLU A 100 4.30 -12.71 5.28
C GLU A 100 4.82 -13.79 4.31
N HIS A 101 4.24 -14.99 4.35
CA HIS A 101 4.56 -16.04 3.38
C HIS A 101 4.20 -15.59 1.96
N ALA A 102 2.99 -15.06 1.75
CA ALA A 102 2.58 -14.50 0.47
C ALA A 102 3.51 -13.36 0.01
N ARG A 103 3.88 -12.45 0.92
CA ARG A 103 4.80 -11.34 0.62
C ARG A 103 6.15 -11.84 0.13
N LEU A 104 6.72 -12.86 0.78
CA LEU A 104 8.00 -13.47 0.38
C LEU A 104 7.96 -13.98 -1.07
N TRP A 105 6.91 -14.74 -1.42
CA TRP A 105 6.77 -15.29 -2.77
C TRP A 105 6.52 -14.22 -3.83
N PHE A 106 5.69 -13.23 -3.51
CA PHE A 106 5.38 -12.12 -4.42
C PHE A 106 6.60 -11.24 -4.69
N ASP A 107 7.44 -11.01 -3.68
CA ASP A 107 8.70 -10.28 -3.79
C ASP A 107 9.69 -11.01 -4.71
N LEU A 108 9.88 -12.32 -4.53
CA LEU A 108 10.73 -13.14 -5.40
C LEU A 108 10.27 -13.11 -6.87
N LEU A 109 8.96 -13.04 -7.10
CA LEU A 109 8.36 -12.90 -8.43
C LEU A 109 8.47 -11.47 -9.00
N GLY A 110 8.94 -10.50 -8.22
CA GLY A 110 9.08 -9.11 -8.64
C GLY A 110 7.77 -8.34 -8.65
N GLY A 111 6.78 -8.78 -7.88
CA GLY A 111 5.47 -8.13 -7.79
C GLY A 111 5.44 -6.86 -6.95
N ILE A 112 6.50 -6.55 -6.19
CA ILE A 112 6.59 -5.38 -5.31
C ILE A 112 7.52 -4.35 -5.94
N GLY A 113 6.94 -3.25 -6.41
CA GLY A 113 7.59 -2.07 -6.98
C GLY A 113 7.70 -0.89 -6.01
N ASP A 114 8.08 0.28 -6.55
CA ASP A 114 7.83 1.56 -5.86
C ASP A 114 6.33 1.92 -5.85
N THR A 115 5.95 3.00 -5.17
CA THR A 115 4.54 3.40 -5.07
C THR A 115 3.89 3.64 -6.43
N ALA A 116 4.60 4.21 -7.40
CA ALA A 116 4.05 4.49 -8.72
C ALA A 116 3.81 3.18 -9.50
N ALA A 117 4.79 2.26 -9.49
CA ALA A 117 4.66 0.94 -10.10
C ALA A 117 3.53 0.12 -9.46
N ASN A 118 3.42 0.14 -8.13
CA ASN A 118 2.37 -0.59 -7.41
C ASN A 118 0.97 -0.02 -7.71
N LEU A 119 0.81 1.30 -7.77
CA LEU A 119 -0.47 1.93 -8.15
C LEU A 119 -0.84 1.63 -9.61
N GLN A 120 0.14 1.59 -10.50
CA GLN A 120 -0.07 1.23 -11.90
C GLN A 120 -0.52 -0.23 -12.04
N ALA A 121 0.15 -1.16 -11.36
CA ALA A 121 -0.21 -2.57 -11.35
C ALA A 121 -1.60 -2.81 -10.73
N ALA A 122 -1.93 -2.11 -9.64
CA ALA A 122 -3.25 -2.16 -9.03
C ALA A 122 -4.34 -1.67 -10.00
N ALA A 123 -4.13 -0.52 -10.66
CA ALA A 123 -5.11 0.01 -11.63
C ALA A 123 -5.32 -0.93 -12.84
N GLU A 124 -4.26 -1.61 -13.31
CA GLU A 124 -4.37 -2.59 -14.39
C GLU A 124 -5.13 -3.85 -13.95
N GLY A 125 -4.88 -4.34 -12.74
CA GLY A 125 -5.62 -5.46 -12.15
C GLY A 125 -7.11 -5.13 -12.04
N GLU A 126 -7.45 -4.01 -11.41
CA GLU A 126 -8.84 -3.56 -11.25
C GLU A 126 -9.53 -3.40 -12.61
N ASN A 127 -8.83 -2.83 -13.61
CA ASN A 127 -9.37 -2.69 -14.97
C ASN A 127 -9.78 -4.03 -15.55
N TYR A 128 -8.85 -5.00 -15.59
CA TYR A 128 -9.11 -6.36 -16.06
C TYR A 128 -10.29 -7.01 -15.31
N GLU A 129 -10.37 -6.80 -14.00
CA GLU A 129 -11.45 -7.37 -13.19
C GLU A 129 -12.82 -6.91 -13.66
N TRP A 130 -13.04 -5.60 -13.87
CA TRP A 130 -14.37 -5.11 -14.24
C TRP A 130 -14.67 -5.15 -15.74
N THR A 131 -13.68 -5.02 -16.62
CA THR A 131 -13.90 -5.04 -18.08
C THR A 131 -14.06 -6.44 -18.64
N ASP A 132 -13.30 -7.40 -18.12
CA ASP A 132 -13.17 -8.73 -18.72
C ASP A 132 -13.63 -9.83 -17.76
N MET A 133 -13.02 -9.93 -16.57
CA MET A 133 -13.24 -11.05 -15.65
C MET A 133 -14.69 -11.10 -15.14
N TYR A 134 -15.16 -10.07 -14.43
CA TYR A 134 -16.50 -10.04 -13.87
C TYR A 134 -17.58 -9.91 -14.93
N ALA A 135 -17.29 -9.23 -16.06
CA ALA A 135 -18.19 -9.18 -17.20
C ALA A 135 -18.42 -10.58 -17.79
N GLY A 136 -17.35 -11.35 -17.97
CA GLY A 136 -17.40 -12.74 -18.42
C GLY A 136 -18.10 -13.64 -17.41
N PHE A 137 -17.74 -13.56 -16.12
CA PHE A 137 -18.35 -14.37 -15.06
C PHE A 137 -19.84 -14.10 -14.91
N ALA A 138 -20.28 -12.84 -15.00
CA ALA A 138 -21.69 -12.50 -14.96
C ALA A 138 -22.47 -13.11 -16.14
N LYS A 139 -21.87 -13.11 -17.35
CA LYS A 139 -22.47 -13.75 -18.52
C LYS A 139 -22.59 -15.26 -18.34
N THR A 140 -21.52 -15.94 -17.93
CA THR A 140 -21.52 -17.38 -17.66
C THR A 140 -22.55 -17.74 -16.58
N ALA A 141 -22.60 -16.99 -15.48
CA ALA A 141 -23.59 -17.23 -14.43
C ALA A 141 -25.04 -17.07 -14.92
N GLU A 142 -25.32 -16.12 -15.82
CA GLU A 142 -26.65 -15.96 -16.43
C GLU A 142 -27.00 -17.16 -17.34
N GLU A 143 -26.06 -17.59 -18.18
CA GLU A 143 -26.22 -18.73 -19.10
C GLU A 143 -26.45 -20.05 -18.36
N GLU A 144 -25.85 -20.21 -17.18
CA GLU A 144 -25.99 -21.38 -16.31
C GLU A 144 -27.20 -21.31 -15.36
N GLY A 145 -27.99 -20.22 -15.41
CA GLY A 145 -29.22 -20.09 -14.62
C GLY A 145 -29.02 -19.57 -13.18
N PHE A 146 -27.95 -18.81 -12.93
CA PHE A 146 -27.64 -18.15 -11.65
C PHE A 146 -27.76 -16.61 -11.72
N PRO A 147 -28.96 -16.05 -11.99
CA PRO A 147 -29.14 -14.61 -12.22
C PRO A 147 -28.76 -13.75 -11.00
N GLU A 148 -28.95 -14.25 -9.78
CA GLU A 148 -28.56 -13.54 -8.56
C GLU A 148 -27.02 -13.41 -8.41
N ILE A 149 -26.28 -14.43 -8.84
CA ILE A 149 -24.81 -14.40 -8.84
C ILE A 149 -24.32 -13.49 -9.96
N ALA A 150 -24.93 -13.56 -11.14
CA ALA A 150 -24.64 -12.65 -12.24
C ALA A 150 -24.84 -11.18 -11.84
N ALA A 151 -25.94 -10.87 -11.14
CA ALA A 151 -26.19 -9.54 -10.60
C ALA A 151 -25.11 -9.10 -9.60
N LYS A 152 -24.68 -9.99 -8.70
CA LYS A 152 -23.58 -9.70 -7.76
C LYS A 152 -22.27 -9.42 -8.49
N PHE A 153 -21.89 -10.21 -9.49
CA PHE A 153 -20.69 -9.95 -10.28
C PHE A 153 -20.73 -8.57 -10.97
N ARG A 154 -21.88 -8.17 -11.53
CA ARG A 154 -22.04 -6.83 -12.14
C ARG A 154 -21.90 -5.71 -11.10
N LEU A 155 -22.44 -5.91 -9.89
CA LEU A 155 -22.30 -4.94 -8.80
C LEU A 155 -20.86 -4.82 -8.31
N VAL A 156 -20.14 -5.94 -8.18
CA VAL A 156 -18.72 -5.95 -7.83
C VAL A 156 -17.90 -5.28 -8.92
N ALA A 157 -18.14 -5.58 -10.20
CA ALA A 157 -17.49 -4.90 -11.33
C ALA A 157 -17.65 -3.36 -11.27
N ALA A 158 -18.83 -2.87 -10.89
CA ALA A 158 -19.05 -1.43 -10.72
C ALA A 158 -18.21 -0.82 -9.58
N ILE A 159 -17.93 -1.59 -8.53
CA ILE A 159 -17.05 -1.20 -7.42
C ILE A 159 -15.59 -1.17 -7.87
N GLU A 160 -15.11 -2.21 -8.55
CA GLU A 160 -13.71 -2.30 -9.01
C GLU A 160 -13.36 -1.18 -10.00
N LYS A 161 -14.32 -0.75 -10.82
CA LYS A 161 -14.16 0.46 -11.63
C LYS A 161 -13.81 1.70 -10.78
N THR A 162 -14.44 1.87 -9.62
CA THR A 162 -14.11 3.00 -8.72
C THR A 162 -12.74 2.84 -8.06
N HIS A 163 -12.28 1.61 -7.84
CA HIS A 163 -10.93 1.34 -7.38
C HIS A 163 -9.90 1.72 -8.44
N GLU A 164 -10.10 1.34 -9.69
CA GLU A 164 -9.25 1.76 -10.82
C GLU A 164 -9.17 3.30 -10.87
N GLU A 165 -10.31 3.99 -10.90
CA GLU A 165 -10.36 5.46 -10.98
C GLU A 165 -9.59 6.12 -9.83
N ARG A 166 -9.70 5.57 -8.62
CA ARG A 166 -8.95 6.02 -7.45
C ARG A 166 -7.45 5.80 -7.63
N TYR A 167 -7.01 4.60 -8.03
CA TYR A 167 -5.59 4.31 -8.21
C TYR A 167 -4.96 5.13 -9.33
N ARG A 168 -5.67 5.37 -10.43
CA ARG A 168 -5.22 6.26 -11.52
C ARG A 168 -5.01 7.70 -11.03
N LYS A 169 -5.93 8.24 -10.22
CA LYS A 169 -5.78 9.57 -9.61
C LYS A 169 -4.60 9.63 -8.64
N LEU A 170 -4.43 8.61 -7.80
CA LEU A 170 -3.30 8.52 -6.87
C LEU A 170 -1.96 8.42 -7.62
N LEU A 171 -1.91 7.61 -8.68
CA LEU A 171 -0.73 7.47 -9.54
C LEU A 171 -0.36 8.81 -10.16
N ASN A 172 -1.35 9.54 -10.71
CA ASN A 172 -1.12 10.87 -11.25
C ASN A 172 -0.57 11.83 -10.18
N ASN A 173 -1.12 11.81 -8.96
CA ASN A 173 -0.58 12.62 -7.85
C ASN A 173 0.88 12.28 -7.54
N VAL A 174 1.26 11.00 -7.53
CA VAL A 174 2.66 10.59 -7.30
C VAL A 174 3.57 11.08 -8.42
N GLN A 175 3.19 10.84 -9.67
CA GLN A 175 4.00 11.22 -10.85
C GLN A 175 4.15 12.74 -11.01
N MET A 176 3.09 13.49 -10.72
CA MET A 176 3.09 14.96 -10.79
C MET A 176 3.60 15.63 -9.51
N LYS A 177 4.06 14.85 -8.52
CA LYS A 177 4.49 15.33 -7.19
C LYS A 177 3.41 16.12 -6.45
N GLN A 178 2.15 15.80 -6.71
CA GLN A 178 0.98 16.47 -6.12
C GLN A 178 0.42 15.76 -4.88
N VAL A 179 1.17 14.87 -4.24
CA VAL A 179 0.72 14.19 -3.01
C VAL A 179 0.59 15.18 -1.86
N PHE A 180 1.56 16.10 -1.74
CA PHE A 180 1.64 17.11 -0.67
C PHE A 180 1.73 18.55 -1.20
N GLU A 181 1.48 18.74 -2.50
CA GLU A 181 1.45 20.03 -3.17
C GLU A 181 0.32 20.07 -4.20
N LYS A 182 -0.34 21.21 -4.36
CA LYS A 182 -1.41 21.46 -5.33
C LYS A 182 -1.19 22.81 -6.00
N GLY A 183 -1.69 22.94 -7.22
CA GLY A 183 -1.62 24.21 -7.96
C GLY A 183 -2.51 25.31 -7.38
N GLU A 184 -3.47 24.94 -6.52
CA GLU A 184 -4.41 25.85 -5.88
C GLU A 184 -4.29 25.79 -4.34
N MET A 185 -4.75 26.86 -3.69
CA MET A 185 -4.80 26.96 -2.23
C MET A 185 -5.63 25.81 -1.67
N THR A 186 -4.96 24.92 -0.93
CA THR A 186 -5.54 23.69 -0.41
C THR A 186 -5.52 23.72 1.11
N MET A 187 -6.56 23.15 1.73
CA MET A 187 -6.58 22.91 3.17
C MET A 187 -5.95 21.53 3.45
N TRP A 188 -4.83 21.52 4.14
CA TRP A 188 -4.15 20.30 4.58
C TRP A 188 -4.44 20.05 6.04
N GLU A 189 -4.66 18.79 6.40
CA GLU A 189 -4.96 18.35 7.76
C GLU A 189 -3.95 17.29 8.21
N CYS A 190 -3.34 17.49 9.37
CA CYS A 190 -2.46 16.51 9.97
C CYS A 190 -3.29 15.38 10.59
N ARG A 191 -3.16 14.15 10.06
CA ARG A 191 -3.88 12.96 10.55
C ARG A 191 -3.50 12.52 11.97
N ILE A 192 -2.44 13.07 12.55
CA ILE A 192 -2.01 12.77 13.93
C ILE A 192 -2.71 13.65 14.96
N CYS A 193 -2.78 14.97 14.73
CA CYS A 193 -3.25 15.93 15.73
C CYS A 193 -4.40 16.84 15.27
N GLY A 194 -4.85 16.73 14.02
CA GLY A 194 -5.91 17.56 13.46
C GLY A 194 -5.49 18.99 13.12
N HIS A 195 -4.20 19.34 13.19
CA HIS A 195 -3.73 20.67 12.79
C HIS A 195 -4.03 20.94 11.31
N ILE A 196 -4.66 22.09 11.05
CA ILE A 196 -5.03 22.52 9.70
C ILE A 196 -4.10 23.65 9.26
N VAL A 197 -3.61 23.54 8.03
CA VAL A 197 -2.82 24.56 7.35
C VAL A 197 -3.40 24.81 5.96
N VAL A 198 -3.48 26.08 5.58
CA VAL A 198 -4.03 26.51 4.29
C VAL A 198 -2.88 27.01 3.42
N GLY A 199 -2.63 26.36 2.29
CA GLY A 199 -1.49 26.64 1.43
C GLY A 199 -1.46 25.74 0.20
N ASN A 200 -0.62 26.09 -0.77
CA ASN A 200 -0.41 25.23 -1.95
C ASN A 200 0.27 23.91 -1.58
N ALA A 201 1.08 23.86 -0.51
CA ALA A 201 1.75 22.66 -0.03
C ALA A 201 1.51 22.41 1.46
N ALA A 202 1.52 21.13 1.86
CA ALA A 202 1.61 20.73 3.25
C ALA A 202 3.02 21.03 3.79
N PRO A 203 3.18 21.43 5.06
CA PRO A 203 4.49 21.71 5.63
C PRO A 203 5.30 20.42 5.80
N ASP A 204 6.62 20.52 5.65
CA ASP A 204 7.55 19.38 5.82
C ASP A 204 7.43 18.73 7.21
N VAL A 205 7.09 19.55 8.21
CA VAL A 205 6.93 19.16 9.61
C VAL A 205 5.70 19.87 10.16
N CYS A 206 4.83 19.12 10.85
CA CYS A 206 3.69 19.71 11.53
C CYS A 206 4.16 20.67 12.65
N PRO A 207 3.73 21.94 12.66
CA PRO A 207 4.16 22.90 13.68
C PRO A 207 3.60 22.62 15.07
N VAL A 208 2.63 21.71 15.19
CA VAL A 208 1.98 21.35 16.47
C VAL A 208 2.58 20.08 17.06
N CYS A 209 2.60 18.98 16.30
CA CYS A 209 3.02 17.68 16.81
C CYS A 209 4.41 17.24 16.33
N HIS A 210 5.05 18.01 15.44
CA HIS A 210 6.39 17.76 14.91
C HIS A 210 6.56 16.45 14.11
N TYR A 211 5.46 15.82 13.70
CA TYR A 211 5.48 14.70 12.75
C TYR A 211 5.67 15.19 11.31
N ALA A 212 6.26 14.32 10.48
CA ALA A 212 6.60 14.61 9.09
C ALA A 212 5.40 14.88 8.17
N GLN A 213 5.66 15.50 7.02
CA GLN A 213 4.69 15.80 5.96
C GLN A 213 3.82 14.62 5.55
N SER A 214 4.34 13.39 5.64
CA SER A 214 3.64 12.13 5.29
C SER A 214 2.36 11.87 6.09
N PHE A 215 2.17 12.61 7.18
CA PHE A 215 0.94 12.56 7.98
C PHE A 215 -0.10 13.60 7.58
N PHE A 216 0.20 14.54 6.69
CA PHE A 216 -0.80 15.46 6.14
C PHE A 216 -1.59 14.81 5.02
N GLU A 217 -2.86 15.18 4.90
CA GLU A 217 -3.71 14.89 3.75
C GLU A 217 -4.56 16.11 3.38
N VAL A 218 -5.14 16.11 2.18
CA VAL A 218 -6.16 17.12 1.83
C VAL A 218 -7.36 16.92 2.75
N ARG A 219 -7.77 17.99 3.44
CA ARG A 219 -8.91 17.98 4.35
C ARG A 219 -10.17 17.55 3.62
N LYS A 220 -10.89 16.59 4.19
CA LYS A 220 -12.18 16.10 3.67
C LYS A 220 -13.32 16.71 4.47
N THR A 221 -14.40 17.11 3.79
CA THR A 221 -15.64 17.54 4.44
C THR A 221 -16.77 16.69 3.86
N ASN A 222 -17.31 15.78 4.68
CA ASN A 222 -18.30 14.78 4.29
C ASN A 222 -19.38 14.58 5.39
N TYR A 223 -19.75 15.67 6.05
CA TYR A 223 -20.83 15.79 7.04
C TYR A 223 -21.68 17.02 6.75
#